data_AF-A0A6A6V542-F1
#
_entry.id   AF-A0A6A6V542-F1
#
_cell.length_a   1.000
_cell.length_b   1.000
_cell.length_c   1.000
_cell.angle_alpha   90.00
_cell.angle_beta   90.00
_cell.angle_gamma   90.00
#
_symmetry.space_group_name_H-M   'P 1'
#
loop_
_entity.id
_entity.type
_entity.pdbx_description
1 polymer ?
#
loop_
_entity_poly.entity_id
_entity_poly.type
_entity_poly.pdbx_seq_one_letter_code
_entity_poly.pdbx_strand_id
1 'polypeptide(L)'
;MSAPNPLSATPAPPQRPAMPDNTTAIADFNSLPDNRPPFRDAPSVIIGHLSLPDHKQPEPDWVVFLAHYMRTHRETGNGYQSVADLQYLFLLISRVLLPNAIVENRQLLLEVFTVYPGLQGYNRLRYDAFDNSPRGKDDVDSIHVVVAPSGGDHRNLPFDYPVQEKVQQPLALDKRFHIPPRSIFASTTTPNGTDFVAWLIDSPLPLVNGAELGQMAHQKSQLDIYMTLPEVELRALNLLQLVRRTTRLLQMWFWLTGNNVRLQQHKSNQWTTFGEEM
;
A
#
# COMPACT_ATOMS: atom_id res chain seq x y z
N MET A 1 9.15 -19.98 56.19
CA MET A 1 9.58 -20.52 54.89
C MET A 1 8.73 -19.83 53.83
N SER A 2 9.29 -18.85 53.13
CA SER A 2 8.59 -18.13 52.06
C SER A 2 8.64 -18.98 50.79
N ALA A 3 7.48 -19.24 50.19
CA ALA A 3 7.42 -19.94 48.91
C ALA A 3 8.15 -19.11 47.82
N PRO A 4 8.96 -19.73 46.96
CA PRO A 4 9.58 -19.03 45.85
C PRO A 4 8.50 -18.45 44.94
N ASN A 5 8.61 -17.17 44.61
CA ASN A 5 7.75 -16.53 43.62
C ASN A 5 7.86 -17.32 42.30
N PRO A 6 6.75 -17.74 41.69
CA PRO A 6 6.80 -18.38 40.39
C PRO A 6 7.41 -17.39 39.40
N LEU A 7 8.53 -17.79 38.80
CA LEU A 7 9.15 -17.07 37.68
C LEU A 7 8.04 -16.82 36.65
N SER A 8 7.66 -15.55 36.47
CA SER A 8 6.68 -15.16 35.47
C SER A 8 7.21 -15.62 34.12
N ALA A 9 6.51 -16.57 33.50
CA ALA A 9 6.89 -17.06 32.18
C ALA A 9 6.91 -15.86 31.22
N THR A 10 8.03 -15.66 30.53
CA THR A 10 8.12 -14.65 29.47
C THR A 10 7.01 -14.94 28.45
N PRO A 11 6.14 -13.98 28.14
CA PRO A 11 5.09 -14.18 27.15
C PRO A 11 5.72 -14.59 25.81
N ALA A 12 5.09 -15.55 25.13
CA ALA A 12 5.54 -15.98 23.81
C ALA A 12 5.54 -14.77 22.85
N PRO A 13 6.52 -14.68 21.93
CA PRO A 13 6.58 -13.58 20.98
C PRO A 13 5.30 -13.53 20.13
N PRO A 14 4.84 -12.33 19.75
CA PRO A 14 3.64 -12.18 18.95
C PRO A 14 3.79 -12.92 17.62
N GLN A 15 2.80 -13.73 17.27
CA GLN A 15 2.78 -14.42 15.99
C GLN A 15 2.40 -13.43 14.88
N ARG A 16 3.08 -13.53 13.74
CA ARG A 16 2.71 -12.77 12.54
C ARG A 16 1.26 -13.08 12.17
N PRO A 17 0.40 -12.07 11.90
CA PRO A 17 -0.95 -12.31 11.41
C PRO A 17 -0.93 -13.15 10.13
N ALA A 18 -1.87 -14.09 10.02
CA ALA A 18 -2.06 -14.87 8.81
C ALA A 18 -2.52 -13.93 7.68
N MET A 19 -1.74 -13.85 6.61
CA MET A 19 -2.05 -13.05 5.44
C MET A 19 -1.79 -13.88 4.18
N PRO A 20 -2.69 -13.83 3.18
CA PRO A 20 -2.43 -14.45 1.89
C PRO A 20 -1.26 -13.75 1.19
N ASP A 21 -0.54 -14.46 0.33
CA ASP A 21 0.41 -13.86 -0.60
C ASP A 21 -0.32 -12.94 -1.60
N ASN A 22 0.43 -12.04 -2.26
CA ASN A 22 -0.16 -11.05 -3.17
C ASN A 22 -0.93 -11.71 -4.33
N THR A 23 -0.43 -12.82 -4.88
CA THR A 23 -1.05 -13.50 -6.02
C THR A 23 -2.39 -14.11 -5.60
N THR A 24 -2.41 -14.87 -4.50
CA THR A 24 -3.62 -15.45 -3.94
C THR A 24 -4.62 -14.36 -3.55
N ALA A 25 -4.16 -13.29 -2.91
CA ALA A 25 -5.01 -12.19 -2.48
C ALA A 25 -5.65 -11.46 -3.66
N ILE A 26 -4.87 -11.15 -4.70
CA ILE A 26 -5.38 -10.49 -5.91
C ILE A 26 -6.34 -11.42 -6.67
N ALA A 27 -6.03 -12.72 -6.76
CA ALA A 27 -6.91 -13.69 -7.41
C ALA A 27 -8.23 -13.84 -6.65
N ASP A 28 -8.19 -13.96 -5.32
CA ASP A 28 -9.40 -14.01 -4.48
C ASP A 28 -10.16 -12.69 -4.58
N PHE A 29 -9.46 -11.56 -4.48
CA PHE A 29 -9.97 -10.21 -4.76
C PHE A 29 -10.41 -10.02 -6.22
N ASN A 30 -10.20 -10.96 -7.14
CA ASN A 30 -10.74 -10.98 -8.51
C ASN A 30 -11.70 -12.18 -8.80
N SER A 31 -12.05 -13.01 -7.81
CA SER A 31 -13.09 -14.08 -7.91
C SER A 31 -14.59 -13.76 -7.60
N LEU A 32 -14.94 -12.85 -6.68
CA LEU A 32 -16.27 -12.28 -6.36
C LEU A 32 -17.07 -11.77 -7.59
N PRO A 33 -18.41 -11.92 -7.59
CA PRO A 33 -19.26 -11.56 -8.72
C PRO A 33 -19.47 -10.04 -8.89
N ASP A 34 -19.44 -9.54 -10.14
CA ASP A 34 -19.59 -8.10 -10.47
C ASP A 34 -20.95 -7.49 -10.10
N ASN A 35 -22.00 -8.31 -10.05
CA ASN A 35 -23.38 -7.87 -9.86
C ASN A 35 -23.83 -7.85 -8.39
N ARG A 36 -22.94 -8.21 -7.46
CA ARG A 36 -23.25 -8.18 -6.03
C ARG A 36 -22.08 -7.59 -5.28
N PRO A 37 -22.37 -6.76 -4.27
CA PRO A 37 -21.31 -6.28 -3.41
C PRO A 37 -20.56 -7.45 -2.71
N PRO A 38 -19.25 -7.34 -2.46
CA PRO A 38 -18.36 -6.22 -2.78
C PRO A 38 -18.18 -6.03 -4.29
N PHE A 39 -18.34 -4.78 -4.72
CA PHE A 39 -18.21 -4.42 -6.12
C PHE A 39 -16.74 -4.44 -6.56
N ARG A 40 -16.53 -4.59 -7.87
CA ARG A 40 -15.38 -5.32 -8.40
C ARG A 40 -14.63 -4.67 -9.52
N ASP A 41 -14.99 -3.48 -9.92
CA ASP A 41 -14.38 -2.90 -11.12
C ASP A 41 -13.09 -2.17 -10.76
N ALA A 42 -12.28 -2.64 -9.81
CA ALA A 42 -10.97 -2.04 -9.59
C ALA A 42 -10.22 -2.04 -10.94
N PRO A 43 -9.70 -0.89 -11.42
CA PRO A 43 -9.19 -0.78 -12.77
C PRO A 43 -8.24 -1.91 -13.08
N SER A 44 -8.55 -2.73 -14.08
CA SER A 44 -7.71 -3.86 -14.50
C SER A 44 -6.26 -3.42 -14.76
N VAL A 45 -6.07 -2.18 -15.20
CA VAL A 45 -4.76 -1.54 -15.35
C VAL A 45 -4.03 -1.36 -14.01
N ILE A 46 -4.72 -0.87 -12.97
CA ILE A 46 -4.13 -0.75 -11.63
C ILE A 46 -3.81 -2.13 -11.07
N ILE A 47 -4.73 -3.10 -11.21
CA ILE A 47 -4.49 -4.48 -10.78
C ILE A 47 -3.31 -5.10 -11.52
N GLY A 48 -3.15 -4.81 -12.81
CA GLY A 48 -1.99 -5.23 -13.60
C GLY A 48 -0.69 -4.69 -13.02
N HIS A 49 -0.63 -3.38 -12.74
CA HIS A 49 0.53 -2.78 -12.08
C HIS A 49 0.79 -3.34 -10.68
N LEU A 50 -0.27 -3.65 -9.90
CA LEU A 50 -0.14 -4.23 -8.56
C LEU A 50 0.37 -5.68 -8.59
N SER A 51 0.02 -6.43 -9.63
CA SER A 51 0.42 -7.83 -9.78
C SER A 51 1.84 -7.97 -10.29
N LEU A 52 2.24 -7.10 -11.23
CA LEU A 52 3.53 -7.13 -11.91
C LEU A 52 4.07 -5.70 -12.07
N PRO A 53 4.60 -5.08 -11.00
CA PRO A 53 5.14 -3.74 -11.10
C PRO A 53 6.40 -3.71 -11.97
N ASP A 54 6.40 -2.86 -13.01
CA ASP A 54 7.58 -2.59 -13.82
C ASP A 54 8.34 -1.37 -13.28
N HIS A 55 9.34 -1.64 -12.44
CA HIS A 55 10.21 -0.60 -11.87
C HIS A 55 11.25 -0.05 -12.84
N LYS A 56 11.30 -0.54 -14.09
CA LYS A 56 12.14 0.04 -15.14
C LYS A 56 11.46 1.24 -15.81
N GLN A 57 10.14 1.34 -15.68
CA GLN A 57 9.36 2.47 -16.18
C GLN A 57 9.18 3.52 -15.08
N PRO A 58 8.93 4.79 -15.46
CA PRO A 58 8.51 5.80 -14.50
C PRO A 58 7.27 5.36 -13.72
N GLU A 59 7.20 5.80 -12.46
CA GLU A 59 6.02 5.59 -11.62
C GLU A 59 4.74 6.05 -12.35
N PRO A 60 3.68 5.23 -12.40
CA PRO A 60 2.40 5.62 -12.97
C PRO A 60 1.81 6.85 -12.27
N ASP A 61 1.16 7.75 -13.03
CA ASP A 61 0.34 8.80 -12.43
C ASP A 61 -0.95 8.20 -11.87
N TRP A 62 -0.87 7.75 -10.62
CA TRP A 62 -1.99 7.11 -9.92
C TRP A 62 -3.22 8.00 -9.83
N VAL A 63 -3.06 9.33 -9.77
CA VAL A 63 -4.19 10.27 -9.70
C VAL A 63 -4.95 10.24 -11.01
N VAL A 64 -4.23 10.27 -12.14
CA VAL A 64 -4.85 10.19 -13.47
C VAL A 64 -5.57 8.85 -13.66
N PHE A 65 -4.97 7.74 -13.25
CA PHE A 65 -5.62 6.42 -13.32
C PHE A 65 -6.90 6.35 -12.49
N LEU A 66 -6.84 6.81 -11.23
CA LEU A 66 -8.01 6.83 -10.35
C LEU A 66 -9.09 7.79 -10.83
N ALA A 67 -8.72 8.98 -11.34
CA ALA A 67 -9.66 9.95 -11.87
C ALA A 67 -10.34 9.45 -13.16
N HIS A 68 -9.59 8.83 -14.07
CA HIS A 68 -10.13 8.20 -15.27
C HIS A 68 -11.16 7.13 -14.91
N TYR A 69 -10.81 6.28 -13.95
CA TYR A 69 -11.71 5.25 -13.46
C TYR A 69 -13.01 5.80 -12.86
N MET A 70 -12.91 6.81 -11.99
CA MET A 70 -14.08 7.48 -11.41
C MET A 70 -15.00 8.08 -12.48
N ARG A 71 -14.42 8.59 -13.57
CA ARG A 71 -15.18 9.15 -14.69
C ARG A 71 -16.00 8.09 -15.42
N THR A 72 -15.39 6.95 -15.75
CA THR A 72 -16.07 5.86 -16.49
C THR A 72 -17.33 5.39 -15.75
N HIS A 73 -17.29 5.26 -14.43
CA HIS A 73 -18.46 4.87 -13.64
C HIS A 73 -19.53 5.95 -13.48
N ARG A 74 -19.15 7.23 -13.60
CA ARG A 74 -20.13 8.32 -13.62
C ARG A 74 -20.98 8.23 -14.89
N GLU A 75 -20.33 8.00 -16.02
CA GLU A 75 -20.99 7.94 -17.33
C GLU A 75 -21.99 6.78 -17.42
N THR A 76 -21.78 5.69 -16.66
CA THR A 76 -22.71 4.54 -16.58
C THR A 76 -23.81 4.70 -15.54
N GLY A 77 -23.84 5.79 -14.77
CA GLY A 77 -24.84 6.02 -13.71
C GLY A 77 -24.56 5.31 -12.39
N ASN A 78 -23.43 4.61 -12.27
CA ASN A 78 -23.07 3.77 -11.12
C ASN A 78 -22.09 4.46 -10.15
N GLY A 79 -22.29 5.75 -9.86
CA GLY A 79 -21.35 6.52 -9.03
C GLY A 79 -21.17 6.01 -7.58
N TYR A 80 -22.12 5.23 -7.05
CA TYR A 80 -21.95 4.54 -5.76
C TYR A 80 -20.93 3.39 -5.84
N GLN A 81 -20.93 2.68 -6.96
CA GLN A 81 -20.08 1.51 -7.18
C GLN A 81 -18.60 1.90 -7.19
N SER A 82 -18.25 3.00 -7.87
CA SER A 82 -16.87 3.46 -7.97
C SER A 82 -16.26 3.85 -6.61
N VAL A 83 -17.05 4.47 -5.72
CA VAL A 83 -16.58 4.77 -4.36
C VAL A 83 -16.33 3.48 -3.59
N ALA A 84 -17.23 2.50 -3.70
CA ALA A 84 -17.05 1.21 -3.05
C ALA A 84 -15.79 0.49 -3.54
N ASP A 85 -15.59 0.46 -4.86
CA ASP A 85 -14.44 -0.17 -5.51
C ASP A 85 -13.13 0.47 -5.06
N LEU A 86 -13.11 1.80 -4.92
CA LEU A 86 -11.93 2.50 -4.42
C LEU A 86 -11.65 2.23 -2.93
N GLN A 87 -12.70 2.07 -2.10
CA GLN A 87 -12.53 1.64 -0.70
C GLN A 87 -12.01 0.20 -0.63
N TYR A 88 -12.46 -0.69 -1.50
CA TYR A 88 -11.97 -2.06 -1.58
C TYR A 88 -10.52 -2.14 -2.03
N LEU A 89 -10.14 -1.35 -3.05
CA LEU A 89 -8.76 -1.21 -3.48
C LEU A 89 -7.87 -0.69 -2.34
N PHE A 90 -8.32 0.33 -1.60
CA PHE A 90 -7.62 0.84 -0.42
C PHE A 90 -7.36 -0.28 0.60
N LEU A 91 -8.38 -1.08 0.92
CA LEU A 91 -8.25 -2.19 1.88
C LEU A 91 -7.30 -3.27 1.36
N LEU A 92 -7.38 -3.65 0.08
CA LEU A 92 -6.46 -4.63 -0.50
C LEU A 92 -5.00 -4.19 -0.35
N ILE A 93 -4.69 -2.94 -0.69
CA ILE A 93 -3.33 -2.41 -0.62
C ILE A 93 -2.87 -2.31 0.83
N SER A 94 -3.65 -1.68 1.70
CA SER A 94 -3.28 -1.41 3.10
C SER A 94 -3.24 -2.66 3.99
N ARG A 95 -4.03 -3.69 3.68
CA ARG A 95 -4.15 -4.89 4.54
C ARG A 95 -3.39 -6.10 4.02
N VAL A 96 -2.98 -6.10 2.75
CA VAL A 96 -2.27 -7.26 2.18
C VAL A 96 -1.03 -6.85 1.41
N LEU A 97 -1.18 -6.06 0.34
CA LEU A 97 -0.06 -5.84 -0.59
C LEU A 97 1.11 -5.10 0.07
N LEU A 98 0.81 -4.03 0.82
CA LEU A 98 1.81 -3.25 1.52
C LEU A 98 2.42 -4.06 2.70
N PRO A 99 1.64 -4.71 3.58
CA PRO A 99 2.19 -5.64 4.58
C PRO A 99 3.11 -6.73 4.02
N ASN A 100 2.77 -7.35 2.90
CA ASN A 100 3.61 -8.36 2.27
C ASN A 100 4.92 -7.75 1.73
N ALA A 101 4.86 -6.57 1.11
CA ALA A 101 6.05 -5.86 0.66
C ALA A 101 6.97 -5.45 1.84
N ILE A 102 6.40 -5.08 2.99
CA ILE A 102 7.15 -4.80 4.23
C ILE A 102 7.88 -6.04 4.73
N VAL A 103 7.21 -7.19 4.73
CA VAL A 103 7.81 -8.45 5.17
C VAL A 103 9.00 -8.82 4.29
N GLU A 104 8.85 -8.75 2.97
CA GLU A 104 9.95 -9.01 2.03
C GLU A 104 11.10 -8.02 2.26
N ASN A 105 10.80 -6.72 2.41
CA ASN A 105 11.79 -5.69 2.70
C ASN A 105 12.61 -6.02 3.96
N ARG A 106 11.92 -6.40 5.05
CA ARG A 106 12.57 -6.79 6.31
C ARG A 106 13.45 -8.04 6.15
N GLN A 107 13.02 -9.02 5.37
CA GLN A 107 13.83 -10.21 5.10
C GLN A 107 15.11 -9.85 4.34
N LEU A 108 15.00 -9.04 3.30
CA LEU A 108 16.15 -8.58 2.51
C LEU A 108 17.12 -7.72 3.34
N LEU A 109 16.60 -6.82 4.18
CA LEU A 109 17.43 -6.02 5.08
C LEU A 109 18.12 -6.85 6.16
N LEU A 110 17.47 -7.90 6.68
CA LEU A 110 18.11 -8.82 7.59
C LEU A 110 19.33 -9.50 6.94
N GLU A 111 19.21 -9.91 5.68
CA GLU A 111 20.35 -10.48 4.94
C GLU A 111 21.48 -9.46 4.81
N VAL A 112 21.17 -8.22 4.44
CA VAL A 112 22.15 -7.12 4.38
C VAL A 112 22.87 -6.93 5.71
N PHE A 113 22.13 -6.77 6.81
CA PHE A 113 22.72 -6.51 8.13
C PHE A 113 23.42 -7.73 8.73
N THR A 114 23.14 -8.93 8.24
CA THR A 114 23.91 -10.13 8.58
C THR A 114 25.30 -10.08 7.91
N VAL A 115 25.38 -9.61 6.66
CA VAL A 115 26.67 -9.44 5.95
C VAL A 115 27.43 -8.21 6.45
N TYR A 116 26.72 -7.12 6.76
CA TYR A 116 27.29 -5.84 7.20
C TYR A 116 26.68 -5.34 8.52
N PRO A 117 26.99 -5.96 9.68
CA PRO A 117 26.35 -5.61 10.97
C PRO A 117 26.62 -4.18 11.45
N GLY A 118 27.72 -3.57 11.00
CA GLY A 118 28.11 -2.21 11.37
C GLY A 118 27.52 -1.10 10.49
N LEU A 119 26.72 -1.45 9.47
CA LEU A 119 26.25 -0.49 8.48
C LEU A 119 25.26 0.52 9.09
N GLN A 120 25.71 1.73 9.41
CA GLN A 120 24.87 2.80 9.93
C GLN A 120 24.25 3.62 8.79
N GLY A 121 23.06 4.19 9.01
CA GLY A 121 22.48 5.20 8.12
C GLY A 121 21.78 4.67 6.86
N TYR A 122 21.67 3.35 6.69
CA TYR A 122 20.95 2.73 5.58
C TYR A 122 19.42 2.78 5.75
N ASN A 123 18.90 3.93 6.15
CA ASN A 123 17.49 4.10 6.42
C ASN A 123 16.67 4.25 5.14
N ARG A 124 17.25 4.71 4.03
CA ARG A 124 16.49 5.07 2.82
C ARG A 124 15.78 3.90 2.12
N LEU A 125 16.25 2.66 2.26
CA LEU A 125 15.57 1.49 1.68
C LEU A 125 14.63 0.77 2.67
N ARG A 126 14.60 1.21 3.94
CA ARG A 126 13.69 0.67 4.95
C ARG A 126 12.27 1.05 4.63
N TYR A 127 11.34 0.11 4.76
CA TYR A 127 9.92 0.38 4.54
C TYR A 127 9.38 1.61 5.29
N ASP A 128 9.80 1.83 6.55
CA ASP A 128 9.34 2.94 7.38
C ASP A 128 10.05 4.28 7.11
N ALA A 129 10.91 4.35 6.09
CA ALA A 129 11.59 5.58 5.70
C ALA A 129 10.94 6.30 4.52
N PHE A 130 9.73 5.89 4.10
CA PHE A 130 9.02 6.53 2.99
C PHE A 130 8.89 8.04 3.19
N ASP A 131 8.64 8.50 4.41
CA ASP A 131 8.49 9.92 4.77
C ASP A 131 9.75 10.76 4.50
N ASN A 132 10.92 10.11 4.47
CA ASN A 132 12.19 10.75 4.17
C ASN A 132 12.51 10.77 2.66
N SER A 133 11.74 10.04 1.84
CA SER A 133 11.90 10.04 0.39
C SER A 133 11.40 11.36 -0.23
N PRO A 134 11.84 11.72 -1.44
CA PRO A 134 11.29 12.88 -2.15
C PRO A 134 9.75 12.84 -2.23
N ARG A 135 9.18 11.66 -2.52
CA ARG A 135 7.73 11.44 -2.55
C ARG A 135 7.09 11.58 -1.17
N GLY A 136 7.74 11.10 -0.12
CA GLY A 136 7.26 11.21 1.26
C GLY A 136 7.04 12.63 1.72
N LYS A 137 7.77 13.59 1.16
CA LYS A 137 7.67 15.01 1.48
C LYS A 137 6.52 15.72 0.77
N ASP A 138 5.97 15.13 -0.29
CA ASP A 138 4.82 15.69 -1.00
C ASP A 138 3.60 15.68 -0.07
N ASP A 139 2.91 16.82 0.04
CA ASP A 139 1.68 16.93 0.82
C ASP A 139 0.54 16.23 0.09
N VAL A 140 -0.10 15.25 0.73
CA VAL A 140 -1.24 14.50 0.20
C VAL A 140 -2.40 15.45 -0.15
N ASP A 141 -2.55 16.55 0.59
CA ASP A 141 -3.61 17.53 0.34
C ASP A 141 -3.29 18.49 -0.82
N SER A 142 -2.03 18.54 -1.24
CA SER A 142 -1.60 19.28 -2.44
C SER A 142 -1.89 18.53 -3.75
N ILE A 143 -2.34 17.27 -3.68
CA ILE A 143 -2.69 16.49 -4.86
C ILE A 143 -3.91 17.13 -5.55
N HIS A 144 -3.65 17.76 -6.69
CA HIS A 144 -4.65 18.36 -7.56
C HIS A 144 -5.32 17.28 -8.41
N VAL A 145 -6.57 16.94 -8.08
CA VAL A 145 -7.38 16.02 -8.90
C VAL A 145 -8.05 16.83 -10.00
N VAL A 146 -7.42 16.92 -11.17
CA VAL A 146 -8.00 17.56 -12.34
C VAL A 146 -8.84 16.54 -13.11
N VAL A 147 -10.16 16.66 -13.03
CA VAL A 147 -11.08 15.85 -13.85
C VAL A 147 -11.28 16.58 -15.17
N ALA A 148 -10.53 16.19 -16.20
CA ALA A 148 -10.68 16.78 -17.54
C ALA A 148 -12.09 16.53 -18.11
N PRO A 149 -12.69 17.51 -18.80
CA PRO A 149 -14.05 17.38 -19.31
C PRO A 149 -14.18 16.29 -20.40
N SER A 150 -15.17 15.42 -20.24
CA SER A 150 -15.55 14.33 -21.15
C SER A 150 -16.12 14.89 -22.47
N GLY A 151 -15.27 14.98 -23.50
CA GLY A 151 -15.70 15.45 -24.82
C GLY A 151 -14.89 14.98 -26.02
N GLY A 152 -13.82 14.20 -25.84
CA GLY A 152 -12.97 13.72 -26.94
C GLY A 152 -12.85 12.20 -26.95
N ASP A 153 -12.90 11.60 -28.12
CA ASP A 153 -12.65 10.19 -28.36
C ASP A 153 -11.20 9.86 -27.99
N HIS A 154 -11.00 9.15 -26.87
CA HIS A 154 -9.68 8.99 -26.23
C HIS A 154 -8.85 7.82 -26.76
N ARG A 155 -9.30 7.10 -27.80
CA ARG A 155 -8.63 5.87 -28.24
C ARG A 155 -7.26 6.10 -28.92
N ASN A 156 -6.89 7.34 -29.23
CA ASN A 156 -5.66 7.67 -29.97
C ASN A 156 -4.99 8.99 -29.53
N LEU A 157 -5.05 9.39 -28.25
CA LEU A 157 -4.39 10.64 -27.85
C LEU A 157 -2.90 10.42 -27.58
N PRO A 158 -1.98 11.01 -28.37
CA PRO A 158 -0.61 11.25 -27.91
C PRO A 158 -0.65 12.15 -26.67
N PHE A 159 0.32 11.97 -25.78
CA PHE A 159 0.41 12.58 -24.43
C PHE A 159 0.39 14.12 -24.38
N ASP A 160 0.29 14.81 -25.52
CA ASP A 160 0.20 16.27 -25.65
C ASP A 160 -1.14 16.66 -26.31
N TYR A 161 -2.14 17.02 -25.52
CA TYR A 161 -3.37 17.64 -26.04
C TYR A 161 -3.79 18.86 -25.20
N PRO A 162 -4.05 20.03 -25.84
CA PRO A 162 -4.61 21.18 -25.16
C PRO A 162 -6.10 20.93 -24.85
N VAL A 163 -6.45 21.04 -23.58
CA VAL A 163 -7.80 20.82 -23.04
C VAL A 163 -8.74 21.93 -23.51
N GLN A 164 -9.73 21.62 -24.34
CA GLN A 164 -10.87 22.52 -24.59
C GLN A 164 -11.91 22.34 -23.48
N GLU A 165 -12.22 23.44 -22.78
CA GLU A 165 -13.19 23.53 -21.68
C GLU A 165 -14.63 23.39 -22.20
N LYS A 166 -15.19 22.17 -22.15
CA LYS A 166 -16.64 22.02 -21.97
C LYS A 166 -16.91 21.97 -20.47
N VAL A 167 -17.68 22.93 -19.95
CA VAL A 167 -18.06 23.02 -18.53
C VAL A 167 -18.90 21.79 -18.16
N GLN A 168 -18.24 20.77 -17.60
CA GLN A 168 -18.92 19.65 -16.96
C GLN A 168 -19.17 20.00 -15.51
N GLN A 169 -20.35 19.64 -15.01
CA GLN A 169 -20.66 19.82 -13.61
C GLN A 169 -19.59 19.11 -12.76
N PRO A 170 -18.93 19.84 -11.84
CA PRO A 170 -17.89 19.26 -10.99
C PRO A 170 -18.44 18.03 -10.30
N LEU A 171 -17.61 16.99 -10.20
CA LEU A 171 -17.96 15.79 -9.45
C LEU A 171 -18.33 16.25 -8.02
N ALA A 172 -19.52 15.90 -7.54
CA ALA A 172 -19.92 16.19 -6.16
C ALA A 172 -19.07 15.29 -5.23
N LEU A 173 -17.85 15.74 -4.95
CA LEU A 173 -16.82 15.04 -4.19
C LEU A 173 -17.16 14.91 -2.70
N ASP A 174 -18.23 15.57 -2.26
CA ASP A 174 -18.72 15.66 -0.88
C ASP A 174 -19.72 14.55 -0.50
N LYS A 175 -20.25 13.81 -1.48
CA LYS A 175 -21.22 12.73 -1.21
C LYS A 175 -20.58 11.62 -0.39
N ARG A 176 -21.21 11.30 0.75
CA ARG A 176 -20.88 10.15 1.59
C ARG A 176 -21.79 8.98 1.22
N PHE A 177 -21.19 7.80 1.10
CA PHE A 177 -21.91 6.58 0.82
C PHE A 177 -21.70 5.61 1.98
N HIS A 178 -22.79 5.20 2.63
CA HIS A 178 -22.69 4.22 3.70
C HIS A 178 -22.57 2.82 3.11
N ILE A 179 -21.37 2.27 3.15
CA ILE A 179 -21.07 0.90 2.74
C ILE A 179 -20.75 0.11 4.01
N PRO A 180 -21.52 -0.94 4.34
CA PRO A 180 -21.27 -1.71 5.56
C PRO A 180 -19.92 -2.44 5.48
N PRO A 181 -19.20 -2.58 6.61
CA PRO A 181 -17.99 -3.40 6.67
C PRO A 181 -18.25 -4.83 6.22
N ARG A 182 -17.33 -5.38 5.42
CA ARG A 182 -17.39 -6.77 4.93
C ARG A 182 -16.01 -7.24 4.50
N SER A 183 -15.82 -8.56 4.45
CA SER A 183 -14.60 -9.09 3.85
C SER A 183 -14.48 -8.67 2.39
N ILE A 184 -13.26 -8.29 1.98
CA ILE A 184 -12.90 -8.00 0.59
C ILE A 184 -12.49 -9.26 -0.18
N PHE A 185 -12.42 -10.41 0.50
CA PHE A 185 -12.04 -11.70 -0.05
C PHE A 185 -13.22 -12.68 0.01
N ALA A 186 -13.31 -13.59 -0.95
CA ALA A 186 -14.35 -14.62 -0.96
C ALA A 186 -14.00 -15.77 -0.01
N SER A 187 -12.71 -16.13 0.09
CA SER A 187 -12.28 -17.33 0.81
C SER A 187 -11.74 -17.06 2.22
N THR A 188 -11.37 -15.82 2.52
CA THR A 188 -10.68 -15.47 3.78
C THR A 188 -11.23 -14.20 4.43
N THR A 189 -10.92 -14.00 5.70
CA THR A 189 -11.18 -12.74 6.41
C THR A 189 -10.16 -11.69 6.00
N THR A 190 -10.59 -10.44 5.84
CA THR A 190 -9.67 -9.33 5.59
C THR A 190 -8.70 -9.18 6.75
N PRO A 191 -7.38 -9.19 6.53
CA PRO A 191 -6.42 -9.04 7.61
C PRO A 191 -6.58 -7.71 8.35
N ASN A 192 -6.37 -7.76 9.66
CA ASN A 192 -6.37 -6.57 10.50
C ASN A 192 -4.98 -5.94 10.50
N GLY A 193 -4.87 -4.77 9.87
CA GLY A 193 -3.59 -4.05 9.81
C GLY A 193 -3.13 -3.49 11.16
N THR A 194 -4.02 -3.31 12.15
CA THR A 194 -3.60 -2.97 13.52
C THR A 194 -2.79 -4.10 14.15
N ASP A 195 -3.22 -5.35 13.94
CA ASP A 195 -2.50 -6.52 14.45
C ASP A 195 -1.15 -6.67 13.73
N PHE A 196 -1.09 -6.32 12.45
CA PHE A 196 0.17 -6.32 11.68
C PHE A 196 1.15 -5.25 12.19
N VAL A 197 0.68 -4.02 12.45
CA VAL A 197 1.53 -2.96 13.00
C VAL A 197 1.99 -3.29 14.43
N ALA A 198 1.11 -3.84 15.26
CA ALA A 198 1.50 -4.34 16.58
C ALA A 198 2.60 -5.41 16.47
N TRP A 199 2.45 -6.36 15.54
CA TRP A 199 3.51 -7.33 15.24
C TRP A 199 4.83 -6.66 14.80
N LEU A 200 4.80 -5.60 13.99
CA LEU A 200 6.02 -4.87 13.59
C LEU A 200 6.74 -4.21 14.79
N ILE A 201 5.97 -3.67 15.73
CA ILE A 201 6.48 -3.00 16.94
C ILE A 201 7.07 -4.04 17.91
N ASP A 202 6.31 -5.10 18.17
CA ASP A 202 6.58 -6.04 19.25
C ASP A 202 7.43 -7.26 18.82
N SER A 203 7.71 -7.41 17.52
CA SER A 203 8.57 -8.49 17.03
C SER A 203 9.98 -8.38 17.63
N PRO A 204 10.53 -9.45 18.21
CA PRO A 204 11.89 -9.45 18.73
C PRO A 204 12.89 -9.12 17.61
N LEU A 205 13.91 -8.33 17.94
CA LEU A 205 14.95 -7.99 16.99
C LEU A 205 15.79 -9.23 16.65
N PRO A 206 16.17 -9.40 15.37
CA PRO A 206 17.10 -10.46 15.01
C PRO A 206 18.44 -10.28 15.73
N LEU A 207 19.03 -11.41 16.15
CA LEU A 207 20.37 -11.45 16.74
C LEU A 207 21.39 -11.82 15.65
N VAL A 208 22.44 -11.01 15.53
CA VAL A 208 23.62 -11.32 14.70
C VAL A 208 24.84 -11.26 15.58
N ASN A 209 25.59 -12.38 15.65
CA ASN A 209 26.74 -12.53 16.55
C ASN A 209 26.43 -12.22 18.03
N GLY A 210 25.20 -12.55 18.47
CA GLY A 210 24.76 -12.33 19.86
C GLY A 210 24.33 -10.90 20.19
N ALA A 211 24.36 -9.97 19.23
CA ALA A 211 23.87 -8.61 19.40
C ALA A 211 22.56 -8.40 18.63
N GLU A 212 21.63 -7.65 19.22
CA GLU A 212 20.40 -7.24 18.55
C GLU A 212 20.69 -6.25 17.43
N LEU A 213 20.10 -6.49 16.26
CA LEU A 213 20.12 -5.54 15.16
C LEU A 213 19.11 -4.42 15.43
N GLY A 214 19.47 -3.44 16.25
CA GLY A 214 18.64 -2.25 16.54
C GLY A 214 18.16 -1.50 15.28
N GLN A 215 18.90 -1.61 14.19
CA GLN A 215 18.57 -1.06 12.87
C GLN A 215 17.38 -1.76 12.19
N MET A 216 16.91 -2.90 12.71
CA MET A 216 15.70 -3.59 12.26
C MET A 216 14.45 -3.21 13.09
N ALA A 217 14.63 -2.43 14.16
CA ALA A 217 13.53 -1.97 15.00
C ALA A 217 12.63 -1.05 14.19
N HIS A 218 11.33 -1.34 14.19
CA HIS A 218 10.34 -0.54 13.48
C HIS A 218 10.31 0.90 14.02
N GLN A 219 10.25 1.85 13.10
CA GLN A 219 10.08 3.27 13.39
C GLN A 219 8.68 3.69 12.97
N LYS A 220 8.03 4.50 13.81
CA LYS A 220 6.72 5.07 13.51
C LYS A 220 6.79 5.88 12.21
N SER A 221 5.85 5.65 11.29
CA SER A 221 5.84 6.30 9.97
C SER A 221 4.41 6.62 9.50
N GLN A 222 4.27 7.38 8.41
CA GLN A 222 2.95 7.59 7.80
C GLN A 222 2.28 6.28 7.37
N LEU A 223 3.04 5.23 7.03
CA LEU A 223 2.47 3.94 6.62
C LEU A 223 1.52 3.38 7.68
N ASP A 224 1.87 3.55 8.96
CA ASP A 224 1.10 3.04 10.09
C ASP A 224 -0.31 3.63 10.07
N ILE A 225 -0.44 4.92 9.77
CA ILE A 225 -1.72 5.64 9.70
C ILE A 225 -2.66 4.97 8.69
N TYR A 226 -2.15 4.58 7.52
CA TYR A 226 -2.95 3.94 6.49
C TYR A 226 -3.25 2.47 6.81
N MET A 227 -2.27 1.74 7.37
CA MET A 227 -2.44 0.34 7.74
C MET A 227 -3.36 0.15 8.94
N THR A 228 -3.44 1.10 9.87
CA THR A 228 -4.31 1.01 11.06
C THR A 228 -5.63 1.76 10.92
N LEU A 229 -5.89 2.46 9.80
CA LEU A 229 -7.13 3.22 9.59
C LEU A 229 -8.36 2.31 9.77
N PRO A 230 -9.23 2.52 10.78
CA PRO A 230 -10.39 1.66 10.99
C PRO A 230 -11.29 1.61 9.76
N GLU A 231 -11.83 0.43 9.43
CA GLU A 231 -12.66 0.30 8.23
C GLU A 231 -13.86 1.25 8.26
N VAL A 232 -14.50 1.42 9.43
CA VAL A 232 -15.61 2.38 9.60
C VAL A 232 -15.23 3.82 9.22
N GLU A 233 -14.00 4.24 9.52
CA GLU A 233 -13.51 5.57 9.16
C GLU A 233 -13.21 5.66 7.66
N LEU A 234 -12.60 4.61 7.09
CA LEU A 234 -12.40 4.52 5.64
C LEU A 234 -13.72 4.61 4.86
N ARG A 235 -14.77 3.92 5.34
CA ARG A 235 -16.10 3.95 4.73
C ARG A 235 -16.76 5.32 4.81
N ALA A 236 -16.37 6.16 5.77
CA ALA A 236 -16.90 7.50 5.98
C ALA A 236 -16.19 8.59 5.14
N LEU A 237 -15.07 8.25 4.47
CA LEU A 237 -14.35 9.19 3.64
C LEU A 237 -15.18 9.64 2.44
N ASN A 238 -15.06 10.93 2.10
CA ASN A 238 -15.59 11.43 0.85
C ASN A 238 -14.68 11.00 -0.33
N LEU A 239 -15.17 11.16 -1.56
CA LEU A 239 -14.45 10.65 -2.73
C LEU A 239 -13.08 11.32 -2.93
N LEU A 240 -12.97 12.63 -2.69
CA LEU A 240 -11.68 13.34 -2.81
C LEU A 240 -10.65 12.81 -1.83
N GLN A 241 -11.05 12.64 -0.56
CA GLN A 241 -10.20 12.08 0.48
C GLN A 241 -9.78 10.66 0.13
N LEU A 242 -10.70 9.86 -0.39
CA LEU A 242 -10.43 8.48 -0.76
C LEU A 242 -9.44 8.41 -1.94
N VAL A 243 -9.62 9.22 -2.99
CA VAL A 243 -8.67 9.31 -4.12
C VAL A 243 -7.28 9.70 -3.62
N ARG A 244 -7.16 10.79 -2.85
CA ARG A 244 -5.87 11.25 -2.32
C ARG A 244 -5.17 10.19 -1.48
N ARG A 245 -5.89 9.57 -0.55
CA ARG A 245 -5.32 8.56 0.35
C ARG A 245 -4.97 7.27 -0.38
N THR A 246 -5.78 6.83 -1.35
CA THR A 246 -5.45 5.66 -2.19
C THR A 246 -4.27 5.94 -3.09
N THR A 247 -4.17 7.12 -3.71
CA THR A 247 -2.97 7.57 -4.44
C THR A 247 -1.74 7.47 -3.56
N ARG A 248 -1.81 8.01 -2.33
CA ARG A 248 -0.67 7.98 -1.40
C ARG A 248 -0.24 6.56 -1.06
N LEU A 249 -1.20 5.67 -0.81
CA LEU A 249 -0.92 4.24 -0.59
C LEU A 249 -0.26 3.57 -1.80
N LEU A 250 -0.71 3.88 -3.02
CA LEU A 250 -0.10 3.35 -4.25
C LEU A 250 1.34 3.83 -4.41
N GLN A 251 1.61 5.11 -4.12
CA GLN A 251 2.98 5.66 -4.12
C GLN A 251 3.88 4.96 -3.10
N MET A 252 3.37 4.78 -1.88
CA MET A 252 4.07 4.06 -0.80
C MET A 252 4.39 2.62 -1.20
N TRP A 253 3.40 1.92 -1.74
CA TRP A 253 3.55 0.55 -2.21
C TRP A 253 4.58 0.46 -3.35
N PHE A 254 4.48 1.31 -4.38
CA PHE A 254 5.39 1.31 -5.53
C PHE A 254 6.83 1.64 -5.15
N TRP A 255 7.01 2.61 -4.24
CA TRP A 255 8.32 2.94 -3.70
C TRP A 255 8.94 1.73 -2.96
N LEU A 256 8.14 1.06 -2.12
CA LEU A 256 8.62 -0.05 -1.32
C LEU A 256 8.96 -1.28 -2.18
N THR A 257 8.11 -1.65 -3.13
CA THR A 257 8.41 -2.74 -4.07
C THR A 257 9.64 -2.41 -4.93
N GLY A 258 9.82 -1.13 -5.30
CA GLY A 258 11.03 -0.66 -5.97
C GLY A 258 12.29 -0.77 -5.10
N ASN A 259 12.19 -0.55 -3.78
CA ASN A 259 13.29 -0.82 -2.85
C ASN A 259 13.60 -2.32 -2.78
N ASN A 260 12.56 -3.19 -2.73
CA ASN A 260 12.74 -4.63 -2.71
C ASN A 260 13.45 -5.11 -3.98
N VAL A 261 13.07 -4.62 -5.16
CA VAL A 261 13.75 -4.97 -6.42
C VAL A 261 15.22 -4.56 -6.41
N ARG A 262 15.56 -3.36 -5.92
CA ARG A 262 16.96 -2.93 -5.77
C ARG A 262 17.74 -3.83 -4.82
N LEU A 263 17.15 -4.16 -3.66
CA LEU A 263 17.75 -5.09 -2.70
C LEU A 263 17.96 -6.49 -3.33
N GLN A 264 17.00 -6.99 -4.09
CA GLN A 264 17.12 -8.27 -4.81
C GLN A 264 18.23 -8.22 -5.88
N GLN A 265 18.42 -7.09 -6.57
CA GLN A 265 19.52 -6.91 -7.52
C GLN A 265 20.88 -6.96 -6.80
N HIS A 266 21.04 -6.27 -5.68
CA HIS A 266 22.26 -6.40 -4.87
C HIS A 266 22.46 -7.83 -4.36
N LYS A 267 21.39 -8.49 -3.90
CA LYS A 267 21.42 -9.91 -3.50
C LYS A 267 21.95 -10.81 -4.62
N SER A 268 21.49 -10.59 -5.86
CA SER A 268 21.94 -11.35 -7.02
C SER A 268 23.43 -11.18 -7.32
N ASN A 269 24.02 -10.04 -6.93
CA ASN A 269 25.45 -9.75 -6.98
C ASN A 269 26.17 -10.07 -5.65
N GLN A 270 25.61 -10.95 -4.82
CA GLN A 270 26.17 -11.34 -3.52
C GLN A 270 26.45 -10.15 -2.59
N TRP A 271 25.65 -9.10 -2.71
CA TRP A 271 25.78 -7.83 -1.96
C TRP A 271 27.07 -7.05 -2.23
N THR A 272 27.87 -7.44 -3.24
CA THR A 272 29.16 -6.79 -3.54
C THR A 272 29.02 -5.35 -4.04
N THR A 273 27.95 -5.05 -4.78
CA THR A 273 27.63 -3.70 -5.27
C THR A 273 26.91 -2.84 -4.21
N PHE A 274 26.65 -3.40 -3.03
CA PHE A 274 25.88 -2.72 -2.01
C PHE A 274 26.71 -1.59 -1.38
N GLY A 275 26.26 -0.35 -1.57
CA GLY A 275 26.93 0.86 -1.06
C GLY A 275 27.66 1.69 -2.11
N GLU A 276 27.84 1.18 -3.33
CA GLU A 276 28.37 1.97 -4.46
C GLU A 276 27.40 3.07 -4.91
N GLU A 277 26.11 2.91 -4.57
CA GLU A 277 25.01 3.83 -4.89
C GLU A 277 24.76 4.90 -3.82
N MET A 278 25.58 4.94 -2.75
CA MET A 278 25.48 5.90 -1.64
C MET A 278 26.27 7.18 -1.90
#